data_AF-A0A7S2WA65-F1
#
_entry.id   AF-A0A7S2WA65-F1
#
_cell.length_a   1.000
_cell.length_b   1.000
_cell.length_c   1.000
_cell.angle_alpha   90.00
_cell.angle_beta   90.00
_cell.angle_gamma   90.00
#
_symmetry.space_group_name_H-M   'P 1'
#
loop_
_entity.id
_entity.type
_entity.pdbx_description
1 polymer ?
#
loop_
_entity_poly.entity_id
_entity_poly.type
_entity_poly.pdbx_seq_one_letter_code
_entity_poly.pdbx_strand_id
1 'polypeptide(L)'
;GKDCLKMTLEARLDGQVILDKFKTLHNRILNFGHLLLAMLKALVRQTKEKHVADTFSYLALRIWFERAIGDIKRKASELKQVEFSAWPTIVVKWIKPRVNRVVLGSLCTVLGSLLFYRTFLVTSYRAKSKIACKAISNVLKDWAPPGSSTVGKVITCQAAILFGPNEDVVVDTIQVHPPQGGEVRIKIATASVCQMDLNVQSDKCLSAFPCVIGHEGAGVVESVGLGVYSVKPGDVVVPCFQAQCYKCEYCKNPKTNACDSIEHWTQKGVMKIDGKTRFTYQGENLYHSFGCSTLSEYTVVHEESLSKVPDDSSLDRVTLLSCEVSSGIGAVKRAAQVKAGDTAAVFGLGATGLSIIQALKQTEASRIIAVDSNQHLLEAARHFGATDFVSGDQMNVCTKIIGMTQGGVDHSFAW
;
A
#
# COMPACT_ATOMS: atom_id res chain seq x y z
N GLY A 1 -4.83 35.92 1.12
CA GLY A 1 -5.06 35.77 2.58
C GLY A 1 -6.41 35.13 2.83
N LYS A 2 -7.47 35.94 2.88
CA LYS A 2 -8.86 35.46 2.78
C LYS A 2 -9.11 34.64 1.50
N ASP A 3 -8.44 35.00 0.41
CA ASP A 3 -8.51 34.32 -0.89
C ASP A 3 -7.98 32.89 -0.82
N CYS A 4 -6.92 32.62 -0.04
CA CYS A 4 -6.46 31.25 0.19
C CYS A 4 -7.53 30.43 0.90
N LEU A 5 -8.19 31.00 1.92
CA LEU A 5 -9.24 30.33 2.68
C LEU A 5 -10.46 30.01 1.80
N LYS A 6 -10.85 30.94 0.92
CA LYS A 6 -11.91 30.74 -0.06
C LYS A 6 -11.53 29.68 -1.11
N MET A 7 -10.30 29.74 -1.62
CA MET A 7 -9.77 28.72 -2.55
C MET A 7 -9.69 27.32 -1.94
N THR A 8 -9.40 27.18 -0.64
CA THR A 8 -9.41 25.87 0.05
C THR A 8 -10.81 25.32 0.27
N LEU A 9 -11.83 26.17 0.39
CA LEU A 9 -13.23 25.75 0.54
C LEU A 9 -13.91 25.41 -0.80
N GLU A 10 -13.48 26.02 -1.91
CA GLU A 10 -14.07 25.82 -3.25
C GLU A 10 -13.35 24.76 -4.10
N ALA A 11 -12.09 24.40 -3.79
CA ALA A 11 -11.27 23.53 -4.63
C ALA A 11 -11.36 22.03 -4.28
N ARG A 12 -12.42 21.37 -4.74
CA ARG A 12 -12.47 19.91 -4.92
C ARG A 12 -11.74 19.51 -6.22
N LEU A 13 -10.45 19.86 -6.37
CA LEU A 13 -9.74 19.82 -7.66
C LEU A 13 -8.31 19.28 -7.62
N ASP A 14 -7.96 18.67 -8.74
CA ASP A 14 -6.77 17.90 -9.10
C ASP A 14 -5.41 18.48 -8.61
N GLY A 15 -4.52 17.58 -8.17
CA GLY A 15 -3.23 17.89 -7.55
C GLY A 15 -2.29 18.69 -8.46
N GLN A 16 -2.41 18.54 -9.78
CA GLN A 16 -1.60 19.29 -10.75
C GLN A 16 -1.88 20.81 -10.69
N VAL A 17 -3.14 21.19 -10.45
CA VAL A 17 -3.57 22.61 -10.35
C VAL A 17 -3.02 23.27 -9.08
N ILE A 18 -2.83 22.49 -8.01
CA ILE A 18 -2.21 22.97 -6.76
C ILE A 18 -0.72 23.25 -6.99
N LEU A 19 -0.03 22.35 -7.68
CA LEU A 19 1.40 22.44 -7.98
C LEU A 19 1.76 23.69 -8.81
N ASP A 20 1.00 23.98 -9.87
CA ASP A 20 1.26 25.16 -10.71
C ASP A 20 0.90 26.49 -10.02
N LYS A 21 -0.12 26.49 -9.14
CA LYS A 21 -0.40 27.64 -8.26
C LYS A 21 0.71 27.84 -7.23
N PHE A 22 1.35 26.77 -6.73
CA PHE A 22 2.50 26.86 -5.83
C PHE A 22 3.74 27.45 -6.53
N LYS A 23 4.05 27.01 -7.76
CA LYS A 23 5.09 27.60 -8.61
C LYS A 23 4.83 29.09 -8.87
N THR A 24 3.58 29.46 -9.15
CA THR A 24 3.16 30.86 -9.36
C THR A 24 3.38 31.71 -8.11
N LEU A 25 3.09 31.18 -6.92
CA LEU A 25 3.33 31.88 -5.65
C LEU A 25 4.84 32.02 -5.35
N HIS A 26 5.62 30.97 -5.60
CA HIS A 26 7.09 30.99 -5.46
C HIS A 26 7.72 32.08 -6.35
N ASN A 27 7.34 32.14 -7.62
CA ASN A 27 7.82 33.15 -8.57
C ASN A 27 7.40 34.58 -8.17
N ARG A 28 6.22 34.77 -7.56
CA ARG A 28 5.80 36.08 -7.01
C ARG A 28 6.66 36.51 -5.82
N ILE A 29 7.07 35.59 -4.96
CA ILE A 29 7.96 35.89 -3.81
C ILE A 29 9.36 36.25 -4.31
N LEU A 30 9.90 35.53 -5.30
CA LEU A 30 11.17 35.87 -5.95
C LEU A 30 11.12 37.25 -6.61
N ASN A 31 10.05 37.55 -7.37
CA ASN A 31 9.86 38.85 -8.00
C ASN A 31 9.73 39.99 -6.98
N PHE A 32 9.09 39.75 -5.83
CA PHE A 32 9.04 40.73 -4.73
C PHE A 32 10.43 40.96 -4.10
N GLY A 33 11.24 39.90 -3.95
CA GLY A 33 12.64 40.01 -3.54
C GLY A 33 13.50 40.81 -4.53
N HIS A 34 13.31 40.58 -5.84
CA HIS A 34 13.97 41.37 -6.88
C HIS A 34 13.51 42.84 -6.92
N LEU A 35 12.22 43.10 -6.70
CA LEU A 35 11.68 44.47 -6.60
C LEU A 35 12.25 45.21 -5.39
N LEU A 36 12.33 44.56 -4.23
CA LEU A 36 12.96 45.10 -3.02
C LEU A 36 14.45 45.40 -3.25
N LEU A 37 15.16 44.49 -3.92
CA LEU A 37 16.57 44.68 -4.29
C LEU A 37 16.76 45.82 -5.31
N ALA A 38 15.81 46.01 -6.23
CA ALA A 38 15.80 47.13 -7.17
C ALA A 38 15.52 48.47 -6.48
N MET A 39 14.57 48.52 -5.53
CA MET A 39 14.31 49.70 -4.70
C MET A 39 15.53 50.07 -3.84
N LEU A 40 16.20 49.09 -3.23
CA LEU A 40 17.44 49.32 -2.47
C LEU A 40 18.56 49.85 -3.37
N LYS A 41 18.73 49.30 -4.59
CA LYS A 41 19.67 49.83 -5.59
C LYS A 41 19.31 51.23 -6.09
N ALA A 42 18.02 51.57 -6.15
CA ALA A 42 17.54 52.89 -6.52
C ALA A 42 17.80 53.93 -5.41
N LEU A 43 17.55 53.58 -4.14
CA LEU A 43 17.93 54.40 -2.98
C LEU A 43 19.44 54.70 -2.99
N VAL A 44 20.28 53.67 -3.16
CA VAL A 44 21.75 53.81 -3.23
C VAL A 44 22.20 54.70 -4.39
N ARG A 45 21.46 54.72 -5.52
CA ARG A 45 21.72 55.64 -6.64
C ARG A 45 21.27 57.08 -6.37
N GLN A 46 20.24 57.30 -5.54
CA GLN A 46 19.81 58.63 -5.11
C GLN A 46 20.76 59.24 -4.07
N THR A 47 21.33 58.45 -3.17
CA THR A 47 22.31 58.89 -2.16
C THR A 47 23.70 59.07 -2.77
N LYS A 48 23.84 59.94 -3.78
CA LYS A 48 25.14 60.28 -4.37
C LYS A 48 26.06 60.93 -3.31
N GLU A 49 27.06 60.15 -2.94
CA GLU A 49 28.24 60.45 -2.12
C GLU A 49 28.13 60.48 -0.58
N LYS A 50 29.11 59.79 0.02
CA LYS A 50 29.75 60.01 1.33
C LYS A 50 28.88 59.81 2.58
N HIS A 51 28.95 58.60 3.15
CA HIS A 51 29.89 58.33 4.26
C HIS A 51 30.14 56.82 4.44
N VAL A 52 31.33 56.46 4.97
CA VAL A 52 31.91 55.10 4.98
C VAL A 52 31.26 54.14 6.01
N ALA A 53 30.22 54.56 6.72
CA ALA A 53 29.59 53.78 7.80
C ALA A 53 28.77 52.57 7.30
N ASP A 54 28.12 52.67 6.14
CA ASP A 54 27.18 51.63 5.69
C ASP A 54 27.84 50.38 5.11
N THR A 55 29.09 50.47 4.66
CA THR A 55 29.84 49.30 4.15
C THR A 55 30.09 48.26 5.24
N PHE A 56 30.33 48.72 6.49
CA PHE A 56 30.45 47.84 7.65
C PHE A 56 29.12 47.17 8.01
N SER A 57 28.01 47.91 7.96
CA SER A 57 26.67 47.38 8.18
C SER A 57 26.27 46.35 7.12
N TYR A 58 26.61 46.59 5.85
CA TYR A 58 26.35 45.65 4.74
C TYR A 58 27.18 44.36 4.86
N LEU A 59 28.48 44.48 5.16
CA LEU A 59 29.34 43.31 5.35
C LEU A 59 28.91 42.49 6.58
N ALA A 60 28.52 43.15 7.67
CA ALA A 60 27.97 42.50 8.86
C ALA A 60 26.63 41.78 8.57
N LEU A 61 25.70 42.41 7.84
CA LEU A 61 24.44 41.77 7.43
C LEU A 61 24.69 40.55 6.54
N ARG A 62 25.62 40.66 5.58
CA ARG A 62 25.95 39.54 4.67
C ARG A 62 26.57 38.37 5.42
N ILE A 63 27.57 38.63 6.28
CA ILE A 63 28.20 37.59 7.11
C ILE A 63 27.17 36.95 8.06
N TRP A 64 26.23 37.73 8.58
CA TRP A 64 25.14 37.22 9.41
C TRP A 64 24.16 36.35 8.62
N PHE A 65 23.78 36.74 7.39
CA PHE A 65 22.88 35.96 6.53
C PHE A 65 23.52 34.64 6.07
N GLU A 66 24.79 34.66 5.66
CA GLU A 66 25.51 33.44 5.25
C GLU A 66 25.73 32.50 6.45
N ARG A 67 26.02 33.03 7.65
CA ARG A 67 26.00 32.23 8.90
C ARG A 67 24.61 31.68 9.24
N ALA A 68 23.55 32.46 9.11
CA ALA A 68 22.19 32.00 9.39
C ALA A 68 21.77 30.85 8.47
N ILE A 69 22.13 30.90 7.18
CA ILE A 69 21.89 29.79 6.23
C ILE A 69 22.75 28.56 6.58
N GLY A 70 23.99 28.75 6.99
CA GLY A 70 24.84 27.67 7.50
C GLY A 70 24.28 27.02 8.77
N ASP A 71 23.79 27.82 9.71
CA ASP A 71 23.18 27.37 10.97
C ASP A 71 21.85 26.65 10.74
N ILE A 72 21.05 27.06 9.75
CA ILE A 72 19.83 26.37 9.35
C ILE A 72 20.15 25.00 8.73
N LYS A 73 21.17 24.91 7.85
CA LYS A 73 21.62 23.62 7.31
C LYS A 73 22.18 22.70 8.40
N ARG A 74 22.96 23.24 9.34
CA ARG A 74 23.52 22.50 10.49
C ARG A 74 22.44 22.03 11.47
N LYS A 75 21.45 22.87 11.80
CA LYS A 75 20.31 22.46 12.64
C LYS A 75 19.37 21.47 11.95
N ALA A 76 19.29 21.49 10.62
CA ALA A 76 18.57 20.43 9.88
C ALA A 76 19.25 19.06 10.03
N SER A 77 20.59 19.00 10.17
CA SER A 77 21.30 17.75 10.51
C SER A 77 21.33 17.40 12.00
N GLU A 78 21.26 18.38 12.90
CA GLU A 78 21.31 18.19 14.36
C GLU A 78 19.94 17.85 14.99
N LEU A 79 18.85 17.77 14.21
CA LEU A 79 17.50 17.44 14.70
C LEU A 79 17.28 15.96 15.09
N LYS A 80 18.35 15.26 15.49
CA LYS A 80 18.29 14.07 16.33
C LYS A 80 18.80 14.45 17.73
N GLN A 81 17.87 14.50 18.70
CA GLN A 81 18.03 14.62 20.17
C GLN A 81 18.07 16.04 20.81
N VAL A 82 16.97 16.40 21.51
CA VAL A 82 16.85 16.67 22.97
C VAL A 82 18.03 17.34 23.72
N GLU A 83 17.89 18.33 24.63
CA GLU A 83 16.91 19.43 24.88
C GLU A 83 17.42 20.34 26.05
N PHE A 84 16.59 21.29 26.51
CA PHE A 84 16.64 22.09 27.74
C PHE A 84 17.53 23.35 27.85
N SER A 85 17.20 24.13 28.89
CA SER A 85 17.35 25.56 29.08
C SER A 85 18.67 26.03 29.71
N ALA A 86 19.15 27.23 29.32
CA ALA A 86 19.58 28.32 30.22
C ALA A 86 20.36 29.45 29.47
N TRP A 87 19.68 30.48 28.92
CA TRP A 87 20.36 31.53 28.14
C TRP A 87 19.95 33.03 28.28
N PRO A 88 19.11 33.52 29.23
CA PRO A 88 18.77 34.95 29.30
C PRO A 88 19.50 35.79 30.39
N THR A 89 20.48 35.28 31.13
CA THR A 89 21.11 36.03 32.25
C THR A 89 22.39 36.82 31.87
N ILE A 90 23.07 36.44 30.78
CA ILE A 90 24.41 36.98 30.43
C ILE A 90 24.33 38.28 29.60
N VAL A 91 23.39 38.35 28.64
CA VAL A 91 23.31 39.46 27.67
C VAL A 91 22.98 40.81 28.32
N VAL A 92 22.14 40.81 29.37
CA VAL A 92 21.62 42.04 30.00
C VAL A 92 22.68 42.79 30.81
N LYS A 93 23.68 42.10 31.37
CA LYS A 93 24.76 42.75 32.14
C LYS A 93 25.83 43.43 31.27
N TRP A 94 25.98 43.04 30.00
CA TRP A 94 27.11 43.48 29.17
C TRP A 94 26.88 44.79 28.40
N ILE A 95 25.62 45.11 28.07
CA ILE A 95 25.29 46.21 27.14
C ILE A 95 25.11 47.57 27.87
N LYS A 96 24.89 47.56 29.19
CA LYS A 96 24.39 48.74 29.93
C LYS A 96 25.30 50.00 29.96
N PRO A 97 26.65 49.95 29.84
CA PRO A 97 27.48 51.16 29.95
C PRO A 97 27.85 51.88 28.63
N ARG A 98 27.54 51.35 27.43
CA ARG A 98 28.29 51.72 26.20
C ARG A 98 27.50 52.15 24.95
N VAL A 99 26.21 52.46 25.04
CA VAL A 99 25.41 52.87 23.86
C VAL A 99 24.60 54.14 24.12
N ASN A 100 24.71 55.09 23.18
CA ASN A 100 24.11 56.41 23.23
C ASN A 100 22.57 56.35 23.09
N ARG A 101 21.82 57.25 23.76
CA ARG A 101 20.36 57.12 23.98
C ARG A 101 19.50 56.94 22.70
N VAL A 102 19.95 57.45 21.56
CA VAL A 102 19.21 57.37 20.28
C VAL A 102 19.20 55.95 19.70
N VAL A 103 20.28 55.17 19.88
CA VAL A 103 20.35 53.78 19.36
C VAL A 103 19.54 52.82 20.23
N LEU A 104 19.36 53.13 21.52
CA LEU A 104 18.61 52.32 22.47
C LEU A 104 17.12 52.22 22.09
N GLY A 105 16.51 53.32 21.62
CA GLY A 105 15.12 53.34 21.17
C GLY A 105 14.88 52.40 19.99
N SER A 106 15.71 52.48 18.96
CA SER A 106 15.61 51.62 17.77
C SER A 106 15.85 50.13 18.12
N LEU A 107 16.83 49.82 18.97
CA LEU A 107 17.07 48.44 19.41
C LEU A 107 15.95 47.90 20.29
N CYS A 108 15.37 48.70 21.20
CA CYS A 108 14.21 48.28 21.99
C CYS A 108 12.97 48.04 21.12
N THR A 109 12.74 48.84 20.10
CA THR A 109 11.64 48.62 19.14
C THR A 109 11.87 47.34 18.33
N VAL A 110 13.08 47.10 17.81
CA VAL A 110 13.40 45.87 17.05
C VAL A 110 13.36 44.63 17.94
N LEU A 111 13.92 44.67 19.16
CA LEU A 111 13.86 43.56 20.11
C LEU A 111 12.44 43.31 20.62
N GLY A 112 11.65 44.37 20.86
CA GLY A 112 10.23 44.27 21.20
C GLY A 112 9.42 43.64 20.07
N SER A 113 9.65 44.06 18.82
CA SER A 113 9.05 43.43 17.63
C SER A 113 9.49 41.99 17.46
N LEU A 114 10.75 41.63 17.72
CA LEU A 114 11.25 40.24 17.66
C LEU A 114 10.70 39.37 18.79
N LEU A 115 10.51 39.90 20.00
CA LEU A 115 9.86 39.20 21.11
C LEU A 115 8.36 39.02 20.85
N PHE A 116 7.69 40.04 20.30
CA PHE A 116 6.30 39.93 19.86
C PHE A 116 6.17 38.94 18.71
N TYR A 117 7.05 38.97 17.71
CA TYR A 117 7.05 38.04 16.57
C TYR A 117 7.42 36.62 17.00
N ARG A 118 8.34 36.42 17.95
CA ARG A 118 8.65 35.11 18.54
C ARG A 118 7.50 34.58 19.39
N THR A 119 6.87 35.42 20.20
CA THR A 119 5.69 35.03 21.00
C THR A 119 4.51 34.72 20.09
N PHE A 120 4.24 35.56 19.11
CA PHE A 120 3.23 35.36 18.07
C PHE A 120 3.51 34.13 17.21
N LEU A 121 4.77 33.85 16.85
CA LEU A 121 5.13 32.60 16.17
C LEU A 121 4.96 31.40 17.09
N VAL A 122 5.37 31.43 18.36
CA VAL A 122 5.21 30.29 19.28
C VAL A 122 3.74 30.05 19.65
N THR A 123 2.94 31.09 19.86
CA THR A 123 1.48 30.95 20.06
C THR A 123 0.78 30.58 18.76
N SER A 124 1.16 31.13 17.62
CA SER A 124 0.63 30.71 16.30
C SER A 124 1.07 29.32 15.92
N TYR A 125 2.25 28.82 16.34
CA TYR A 125 2.73 27.47 16.04
C TYR A 125 2.15 26.45 17.02
N ARG A 126 1.92 26.82 18.30
CA ARG A 126 1.11 26.02 19.24
C ARG A 126 -0.38 26.04 18.89
N ALA A 127 -0.91 27.14 18.37
CA ALA A 127 -2.26 27.21 17.85
C ALA A 127 -2.38 26.46 16.54
N LYS A 128 -1.43 26.59 15.61
CA LYS A 128 -1.38 25.79 14.37
C LYS A 128 -1.06 24.33 14.63
N SER A 129 -0.33 23.95 15.68
CA SER A 129 -0.17 22.54 16.05
C SER A 129 -1.40 22.00 16.77
N LYS A 130 -2.09 22.79 17.61
CA LYS A 130 -3.40 22.39 18.15
C LYS A 130 -4.47 22.34 17.06
N ILE A 131 -4.47 23.25 16.09
CA ILE A 131 -5.37 23.25 14.94
C ILE A 131 -4.98 22.16 13.95
N ALA A 132 -3.70 21.86 13.73
CA ALA A 132 -3.27 20.74 12.90
C ALA A 132 -3.52 19.40 13.59
N CYS A 133 -3.25 19.24 14.89
CA CYS A 133 -3.63 18.04 15.63
C CYS A 133 -5.16 17.90 15.76
N LYS A 134 -5.92 19.00 15.82
CA LYS A 134 -7.39 18.95 15.80
C LYS A 134 -7.96 18.76 14.40
N ALA A 135 -7.28 19.24 13.36
CA ALA A 135 -7.64 18.99 11.95
C ALA A 135 -7.24 17.58 11.52
N ILE A 136 -6.09 17.05 11.98
CA ILE A 136 -5.69 15.65 11.84
C ILE A 136 -6.64 14.78 12.67
N SER A 137 -6.96 15.14 13.91
CA SER A 137 -7.95 14.41 14.72
C SER A 137 -9.37 14.49 14.15
N ASN A 138 -9.74 15.57 13.46
CA ASN A 138 -11.03 15.67 12.79
C ASN A 138 -10.99 14.88 11.48
N VAL A 139 -9.95 15.01 10.65
CA VAL A 139 -9.74 14.15 9.46
C VAL A 139 -9.70 12.68 9.83
N LEU A 140 -9.12 12.28 10.97
CA LEU A 140 -9.16 10.90 11.48
C LEU A 140 -10.53 10.48 12.05
N LYS A 141 -11.42 11.44 12.40
CA LYS A 141 -12.82 11.18 12.79
C LYS A 141 -13.76 11.16 11.58
N ASP A 142 -13.50 12.01 10.59
CA ASP A 142 -14.25 12.17 9.36
C ASP A 142 -13.80 11.12 8.30
N TRP A 143 -12.66 10.45 8.54
CA TRP A 143 -12.22 9.23 7.86
C TRP A 143 -12.75 7.95 8.55
N ALA A 144 -13.77 8.08 9.42
CA ALA A 144 -14.71 7.01 9.64
C ALA A 144 -15.78 7.06 8.52
N PRO A 145 -15.83 6.08 7.60
CA PRO A 145 -16.92 6.04 6.64
C PRO A 145 -18.25 5.83 7.37
N PRO A 146 -19.37 6.37 6.84
CA PRO A 146 -20.68 6.16 7.45
C PRO A 146 -21.09 4.69 7.30
N GLY A 147 -21.11 3.92 8.40
CA GLY A 147 -21.82 2.63 8.42
C GLY A 147 -21.38 1.55 9.41
N SER A 148 -20.14 1.55 9.92
CA SER A 148 -19.61 0.43 10.71
C SER A 148 -19.24 0.81 12.15
N SER A 149 -19.76 0.05 13.12
CA SER A 149 -19.43 0.17 14.55
C SER A 149 -18.06 -0.43 14.91
N THR A 150 -17.40 -1.14 13.99
CA THR A 150 -16.16 -1.90 14.21
C THR A 150 -14.89 -1.25 13.66
N VAL A 151 -14.99 -0.13 12.93
CA VAL A 151 -13.82 0.60 12.40
C VAL A 151 -12.86 1.01 13.52
N GLY A 152 -11.57 0.71 13.35
CA GLY A 152 -10.52 1.02 14.33
C GLY A 152 -10.56 0.20 15.62
N LYS A 153 -11.44 -0.82 15.71
CA LYS A 153 -11.56 -1.73 16.86
C LYS A 153 -11.18 -3.15 16.47
N VAL A 154 -10.84 -3.97 17.47
CA VAL A 154 -10.75 -5.42 17.30
C VAL A 154 -12.16 -5.97 17.03
N ILE A 155 -12.27 -6.88 16.06
CA ILE A 155 -13.47 -7.67 15.78
C ILE A 155 -13.30 -9.05 16.41
N THR A 156 -14.37 -9.62 16.95
CA THR A 156 -14.42 -11.01 17.41
C THR A 156 -15.30 -11.79 16.43
N CYS A 157 -14.77 -12.86 15.83
CA CYS A 157 -15.47 -13.63 14.78
C CYS A 157 -14.91 -15.05 14.66
N GLN A 158 -15.61 -15.92 13.92
CA GLN A 158 -15.16 -17.30 13.67
C GLN A 158 -14.03 -17.36 12.64
N ALA A 159 -13.10 -18.30 12.83
CA ALA A 159 -12.07 -18.66 11.86
C ALA A 159 -11.71 -20.15 11.94
N ALA A 160 -11.17 -20.68 10.84
CA ALA A 160 -10.54 -21.98 10.75
C ALA A 160 -9.05 -21.84 11.11
N ILE A 161 -8.68 -22.41 12.25
CA ILE A 161 -7.35 -22.36 12.84
C ILE A 161 -6.67 -23.71 12.62
N LEU A 162 -5.40 -23.69 12.24
CA LEU A 162 -4.53 -24.85 12.17
C LEU A 162 -3.37 -24.65 13.14
N PHE A 163 -3.33 -25.46 14.20
CA PHE A 163 -2.38 -25.27 15.31
C PHE A 163 -0.98 -25.80 15.00
N GLY A 164 -0.88 -26.84 14.18
CA GLY A 164 0.38 -27.45 13.77
C GLY A 164 0.23 -28.38 12.55
N PRO A 165 1.34 -28.89 12.02
CA PRO A 165 1.33 -29.77 10.86
C PRO A 165 0.72 -31.14 11.20
N ASN A 166 -0.17 -31.61 10.32
CA ASN A 166 -0.98 -32.83 10.43
C ASN A 166 -2.00 -32.84 11.58
N GLU A 167 -2.28 -31.68 12.19
CA GLU A 167 -3.38 -31.52 13.14
C GLU A 167 -4.70 -31.23 12.42
N ASP A 168 -5.83 -31.51 13.09
CA ASP A 168 -7.16 -31.17 12.58
C ASP A 168 -7.41 -29.65 12.61
N VAL A 169 -8.19 -29.17 11.64
CA VAL A 169 -8.60 -27.77 11.58
C VAL A 169 -9.67 -27.49 12.63
N VAL A 170 -9.41 -26.53 13.52
CA VAL A 170 -10.32 -26.12 14.59
C VAL A 170 -11.07 -24.86 14.18
N VAL A 171 -12.40 -24.89 14.20
CA VAL A 171 -13.23 -23.71 13.92
C VAL A 171 -13.67 -23.08 15.24
N ASP A 172 -13.09 -21.93 15.60
CA ASP A 172 -13.35 -21.24 16.86
C ASP A 172 -13.29 -19.71 16.69
N THR A 173 -13.65 -18.99 17.75
CA THR A 173 -13.69 -17.53 17.83
C THR A 173 -12.27 -16.95 18.00
N ILE A 174 -11.86 -16.11 17.06
CA ILE A 174 -10.61 -15.34 17.10
C ILE A 174 -10.88 -13.83 17.24
N GLN A 175 -9.81 -13.09 17.45
CA GLN A 175 -9.78 -11.63 17.49
C GLN A 175 -9.01 -11.08 16.27
N VAL A 176 -9.68 -10.27 15.46
CA VAL A 176 -9.13 -9.64 14.24
C VAL A 176 -8.88 -8.16 14.50
N HIS A 177 -7.61 -7.79 14.59
CA HIS A 177 -7.15 -6.42 14.84
C HIS A 177 -7.51 -5.48 13.68
N PRO A 178 -7.61 -4.16 13.92
CA PRO A 178 -7.86 -3.20 12.85
C PRO A 178 -6.67 -3.09 11.88
N PRO A 179 -6.89 -2.71 10.61
CA PRO A 179 -5.83 -2.54 9.61
C PRO A 179 -4.93 -1.35 9.95
N GLN A 180 -3.62 -1.54 9.81
CA GLN A 180 -2.60 -0.49 9.92
C GLN A 180 -2.26 0.12 8.55
N GLY A 181 -1.27 1.01 8.47
CA GLY A 181 -0.95 1.72 7.24
C GLY A 181 -0.59 0.79 6.07
N GLY A 182 -1.27 0.96 4.92
CA GLY A 182 -1.14 0.08 3.75
C GLY A 182 -1.90 -1.26 3.82
N GLU A 183 -2.79 -1.43 4.80
CA GLU A 183 -3.57 -2.66 5.00
C GLU A 183 -5.07 -2.44 4.84
N VAL A 184 -5.82 -3.51 4.59
CA VAL A 184 -7.26 -3.48 4.38
C VAL A 184 -7.90 -4.63 5.15
N ARG A 185 -8.96 -4.35 5.91
CA ARG A 185 -9.77 -5.37 6.57
C ARG A 185 -11.03 -5.64 5.76
N ILE A 186 -11.27 -6.91 5.49
CA ILE A 186 -12.33 -7.41 4.62
C ILE A 186 -13.28 -8.24 5.49
N LYS A 187 -14.58 -8.06 5.30
CA LYS A 187 -15.58 -9.05 5.70
C LYS A 187 -15.66 -10.09 4.59
N ILE A 188 -15.21 -11.32 4.85
CA ILE A 188 -15.35 -12.42 3.90
C ILE A 188 -16.83 -12.80 3.83
N ALA A 189 -17.34 -12.95 2.61
CA ALA A 189 -18.71 -13.41 2.35
C ALA A 189 -18.72 -14.88 1.94
N THR A 190 -17.71 -15.29 1.17
CA THR A 190 -17.53 -16.65 0.66
C THR A 190 -16.05 -16.96 0.55
N ALA A 191 -15.68 -18.20 0.88
CA ALA A 191 -14.35 -18.75 0.69
C ALA A 191 -14.46 -20.16 0.11
N SER A 192 -13.43 -20.58 -0.61
CA SER A 192 -13.29 -21.93 -1.16
C SER A 192 -12.03 -22.60 -0.59
N VAL A 193 -11.98 -23.94 -0.70
CA VAL A 193 -10.85 -24.75 -0.21
C VAL A 193 -10.12 -25.31 -1.41
N CYS A 194 -8.85 -24.94 -1.55
CA CYS A 194 -7.96 -25.42 -2.61
C CYS A 194 -6.99 -26.47 -2.04
N GLN A 195 -6.44 -27.33 -2.91
CA GLN A 195 -5.42 -28.33 -2.51
C GLN A 195 -4.20 -27.70 -1.83
N MET A 196 -3.89 -26.42 -2.10
CA MET A 196 -2.81 -25.69 -1.42
C MET A 196 -3.08 -25.48 0.08
N ASP A 197 -4.34 -25.32 0.50
CA ASP A 197 -4.69 -25.18 1.93
C ASP A 197 -4.47 -26.51 2.68
N LEU A 198 -4.77 -27.64 2.03
CA LEU A 198 -4.43 -28.99 2.52
C LEU A 198 -2.92 -29.27 2.51
N ASN A 199 -2.18 -28.64 1.60
CA ASN A 199 -0.72 -28.74 1.56
C ASN A 199 -0.06 -27.98 2.73
N VAL A 200 -0.69 -26.92 3.26
CA VAL A 200 -0.29 -26.31 4.55
C VAL A 200 -0.50 -27.32 5.68
N GLN A 201 -1.65 -27.98 5.74
CA GLN A 201 -1.93 -29.01 6.75
C GLN A 201 -0.89 -30.14 6.74
N SER A 202 -0.40 -30.56 5.58
CA SER A 202 0.61 -31.63 5.45
C SER A 202 2.07 -31.17 5.48
N ASP A 203 2.36 -29.94 5.90
CA ASP A 203 3.71 -29.32 5.95
C ASP A 203 4.47 -29.31 4.61
N LYS A 204 3.72 -29.30 3.50
CA LYS A 204 4.26 -29.24 2.12
C LYS A 204 4.29 -27.82 1.56
N CYS A 205 3.81 -26.85 2.32
CA CYS A 205 3.79 -25.44 1.94
C CYS A 205 4.33 -24.60 3.10
N LEU A 206 5.21 -23.63 2.79
CA LEU A 206 5.81 -22.76 3.79
C LEU A 206 4.73 -21.92 4.48
N SER A 207 4.48 -22.20 5.76
CA SER A 207 3.59 -21.44 6.62
C SER A 207 4.09 -21.49 8.06
N ALA A 208 3.85 -20.42 8.82
CA ALA A 208 4.12 -20.40 10.26
C ALA A 208 2.89 -20.92 11.02
N PHE A 209 3.12 -21.63 12.12
CA PHE A 209 2.06 -22.19 12.96
C PHE A 209 2.08 -21.57 14.37
N PRO A 210 0.94 -21.44 15.06
CA PRO A 210 -0.43 -21.71 14.58
C PRO A 210 -0.91 -20.63 13.60
N CYS A 211 -1.79 -20.95 12.64
CA CYS A 211 -2.28 -19.98 11.64
C CYS A 211 -3.78 -20.06 11.35
N VAL A 212 -4.31 -18.99 10.75
CA VAL A 212 -5.62 -18.99 10.08
C VAL A 212 -5.40 -19.33 8.61
N ILE A 213 -6.04 -20.39 8.12
CA ILE A 213 -5.83 -20.92 6.77
C ILE A 213 -6.71 -20.23 5.70
N GLY A 214 -6.55 -20.63 4.43
CA GLY A 214 -7.33 -20.14 3.29
C GLY A 214 -6.65 -19.04 2.47
N HIS A 215 -6.74 -19.15 1.15
CA HIS A 215 -6.33 -18.09 0.21
C HIS A 215 -7.33 -17.83 -0.93
N GLU A 216 -8.35 -18.66 -1.08
CA GLU A 216 -9.49 -18.36 -1.95
C GLU A 216 -10.62 -17.72 -1.14
N GLY A 217 -11.02 -16.52 -1.54
CA GLY A 217 -12.07 -15.78 -0.85
C GLY A 217 -12.56 -14.57 -1.62
N ALA A 218 -13.79 -14.17 -1.34
CA ALA A 218 -14.37 -12.94 -1.83
C ALA A 218 -15.16 -12.27 -0.71
N GLY A 219 -15.15 -10.93 -0.68
CA GLY A 219 -15.76 -10.19 0.41
C GLY A 219 -15.94 -8.71 0.10
N VAL A 220 -16.29 -7.97 1.15
CA VAL A 220 -16.52 -6.53 1.11
C VAL A 220 -15.55 -5.85 2.07
N VAL A 221 -14.93 -4.75 1.63
CA VAL A 221 -14.03 -3.96 2.49
C VAL A 221 -14.82 -3.40 3.67
N GLU A 222 -14.40 -3.71 4.89
CA GLU A 222 -15.00 -3.20 6.14
C GLU A 222 -14.30 -1.91 6.60
N SER A 223 -12.97 -1.92 6.59
CA SER A 223 -12.16 -0.75 6.89
C SER A 223 -10.83 -0.80 6.14
N VAL A 224 -10.25 0.37 5.90
CA VAL A 224 -8.95 0.54 5.27
C VAL A 224 -7.98 1.16 6.27
N GLY A 225 -6.69 0.94 6.04
CA GLY A 225 -5.59 1.49 6.80
C GLY A 225 -5.05 2.80 6.22
N LEU A 226 -4.23 3.51 7.00
CA LEU A 226 -3.70 4.81 6.60
C LEU A 226 -2.89 4.71 5.29
N GLY A 227 -3.24 5.52 4.30
CA GLY A 227 -2.54 5.59 3.02
C GLY A 227 -3.00 4.59 1.96
N VAL A 228 -4.02 3.77 2.26
CA VAL A 228 -4.75 3.01 1.24
C VAL A 228 -5.65 3.96 0.45
N TYR A 229 -5.59 3.88 -0.88
CA TYR A 229 -6.40 4.70 -1.78
C TYR A 229 -7.00 3.92 -2.97
N SER A 230 -6.55 2.68 -3.21
CA SER A 230 -7.07 1.83 -4.30
C SER A 230 -8.48 1.31 -4.07
N VAL A 231 -8.87 1.13 -2.81
CA VAL A 231 -10.18 0.63 -2.37
C VAL A 231 -10.73 1.47 -1.21
N LYS A 232 -12.05 1.41 -1.00
CA LYS A 232 -12.76 2.03 0.13
C LYS A 232 -13.77 1.05 0.75
N PRO A 233 -14.21 1.26 2.00
CA PRO A 233 -15.26 0.45 2.61
C PRO A 233 -16.54 0.40 1.78
N GLY A 234 -17.12 -0.80 1.68
CA GLY A 234 -18.21 -1.13 0.76
C GLY A 234 -17.79 -1.62 -0.63
N ASP A 235 -16.51 -1.49 -1.03
CA ASP A 235 -16.03 -2.09 -2.29
C ASP A 235 -16.00 -3.62 -2.20
N VAL A 236 -16.39 -4.27 -3.30
CA VAL A 236 -16.30 -5.73 -3.47
C VAL A 236 -14.88 -6.11 -3.91
N VAL A 237 -14.26 -7.05 -3.19
CA VAL A 237 -12.83 -7.39 -3.34
C VAL A 237 -12.56 -8.89 -3.24
N VAL A 238 -11.47 -9.29 -3.90
CA VAL A 238 -10.91 -10.64 -3.89
C VAL A 238 -9.44 -10.52 -3.44
N PRO A 239 -9.03 -11.14 -2.31
CA PRO A 239 -7.62 -11.26 -1.95
C PRO A 239 -6.87 -12.16 -2.94
N CYS A 240 -5.63 -11.79 -3.26
CA CYS A 240 -4.73 -12.54 -4.12
C CYS A 240 -3.43 -12.82 -3.36
N PHE A 241 -3.06 -14.10 -3.24
CA PHE A 241 -1.79 -14.50 -2.60
C PHE A 241 -0.57 -13.95 -3.35
N GLN A 242 -0.68 -13.80 -4.67
CA GLN A 242 0.29 -13.08 -5.50
C GLN A 242 -0.06 -11.59 -5.55
N ALA A 243 0.73 -10.77 -4.87
CA ALA A 243 0.59 -9.32 -4.85
C ALA A 243 0.92 -8.65 -6.20
N GLN A 244 0.51 -7.38 -6.36
CA GLN A 244 0.89 -6.52 -7.48
C GLN A 244 1.04 -5.04 -7.04
N CYS A 245 2.27 -4.58 -6.76
CA CYS A 245 2.53 -3.21 -6.29
C CYS A 245 2.63 -2.13 -7.37
N TYR A 246 2.69 -2.53 -8.66
CA TYR A 246 2.90 -1.67 -9.85
C TYR A 246 4.19 -0.82 -9.86
N LYS A 247 5.09 -1.00 -8.88
CA LYS A 247 6.27 -0.12 -8.66
C LYS A 247 7.62 -0.84 -8.81
N CYS A 248 7.73 -2.12 -8.42
CA CYS A 248 8.95 -2.91 -8.57
C CYS A 248 9.22 -3.30 -10.03
N GLU A 249 10.40 -3.83 -10.30
CA GLU A 249 10.82 -4.21 -11.67
C GLU A 249 9.98 -5.37 -12.21
N TYR A 250 9.62 -6.34 -11.36
CA TYR A 250 8.74 -7.45 -11.73
C TYR A 250 7.37 -6.96 -12.22
N CYS A 251 6.69 -6.08 -11.47
CA CYS A 251 5.38 -5.54 -11.90
C CYS A 251 5.44 -4.65 -13.15
N LYS A 252 6.62 -4.16 -13.53
CA LYS A 252 6.83 -3.38 -14.77
C LYS A 252 7.18 -4.26 -15.97
N ASN A 253 7.54 -5.52 -15.74
CA ASN A 253 7.97 -6.46 -16.78
C ASN A 253 6.76 -7.27 -17.28
N PRO A 254 6.36 -7.17 -18.56
CA PRO A 254 5.18 -7.85 -19.09
C PRO A 254 5.30 -9.38 -19.14
N LYS A 255 6.48 -9.95 -18.84
CA LYS A 255 6.75 -11.40 -18.84
C LYS A 255 6.57 -12.07 -17.47
N THR A 256 6.21 -11.34 -16.42
CA THR A 256 6.07 -11.91 -15.06
C THR A 256 4.99 -11.21 -14.25
N ASN A 257 4.42 -11.92 -13.29
CA ASN A 257 3.52 -11.43 -12.25
C ASN A 257 4.07 -11.61 -10.82
N ALA A 258 5.31 -12.12 -10.68
CA ALA A 258 5.94 -12.42 -9.40
C ALA A 258 6.39 -11.14 -8.68
N CYS A 259 5.47 -10.47 -7.99
CA CYS A 259 5.78 -9.27 -7.19
C CYS A 259 6.44 -9.65 -5.86
N ASP A 260 7.63 -9.11 -5.65
CA ASP A 260 8.47 -9.21 -4.44
C ASP A 260 8.05 -8.30 -3.28
N SER A 261 7.18 -7.31 -3.53
CA SER A 261 6.98 -6.15 -2.65
C SER A 261 6.50 -6.43 -1.22
N ILE A 262 5.88 -7.60 -0.99
CA ILE A 262 5.40 -8.07 0.32
C ILE A 262 5.77 -9.54 0.60
N GLU A 263 6.34 -10.25 -0.37
CA GLU A 263 6.56 -11.72 -0.35
C GLU A 263 7.30 -12.18 0.92
N HIS A 264 8.36 -11.46 1.29
CA HIS A 264 9.15 -11.73 2.49
C HIS A 264 8.34 -11.71 3.80
N TRP A 265 7.22 -10.99 3.83
CA TRP A 265 6.35 -10.83 5.00
C TRP A 265 5.22 -11.86 4.98
N THR A 266 4.61 -12.10 3.81
CA THR A 266 3.55 -13.10 3.64
C THR A 266 4.06 -14.53 3.84
N GLN A 267 5.29 -14.85 3.39
CA GLN A 267 5.97 -16.12 3.70
C GLN A 267 6.26 -16.34 5.19
N LYS A 268 6.33 -15.26 5.98
CA LYS A 268 6.47 -15.30 7.44
C LYS A 268 5.14 -15.23 8.19
N GLY A 269 4.02 -15.17 7.47
CA GLY A 269 2.67 -15.04 8.04
C GLY A 269 2.44 -13.75 8.83
N VAL A 270 3.09 -12.64 8.46
CA VAL A 270 3.00 -11.35 9.16
C VAL A 270 2.83 -10.15 8.22
N MET A 271 2.37 -9.03 8.77
CA MET A 271 2.19 -7.78 8.04
C MET A 271 3.51 -7.00 7.91
N LYS A 272 3.61 -6.22 6.82
CA LYS A 272 4.84 -5.51 6.41
C LYS A 272 5.15 -4.27 7.26
N ILE A 273 4.15 -3.62 7.83
CA ILE A 273 4.31 -2.32 8.50
C ILE A 273 4.98 -2.43 9.88
N ASP A 274 4.73 -3.54 10.59
CA ASP A 274 5.20 -3.77 11.96
C ASP A 274 5.77 -5.17 12.21
N GLY A 275 5.76 -6.07 11.22
CA GLY A 275 6.26 -7.44 11.34
C GLY A 275 5.40 -8.33 12.25
N LYS A 276 4.12 -7.99 12.45
CA LYS A 276 3.20 -8.71 13.34
C LYS A 276 1.98 -9.26 12.60
N THR A 277 1.29 -10.20 13.22
CA THR A 277 -0.02 -10.66 12.76
C THR A 277 -1.13 -9.62 13.04
N ARG A 278 -2.34 -9.92 12.58
CA ARG A 278 -3.61 -9.24 12.90
C ARG A 278 -4.60 -10.17 13.58
N PHE A 279 -4.21 -11.40 13.91
CA PHE A 279 -5.04 -12.41 14.55
C PHE A 279 -4.51 -12.78 15.94
N THR A 280 -5.39 -12.78 16.94
CA THR A 280 -5.11 -13.36 18.26
C THR A 280 -6.19 -14.36 18.67
N TYR A 281 -5.79 -15.43 19.35
CA TYR A 281 -6.64 -16.47 19.89
C TYR A 281 -6.24 -16.74 21.33
N GLN A 282 -7.19 -16.62 22.26
CA GLN A 282 -6.96 -16.75 23.71
C GLN A 282 -5.82 -15.87 24.28
N GLY A 283 -5.46 -14.79 23.60
CA GLY A 283 -4.36 -13.87 23.96
C GLY A 283 -3.04 -14.13 23.23
N GLU A 284 -2.89 -15.30 22.60
CA GLU A 284 -1.74 -15.68 21.79
C GLU A 284 -1.90 -15.27 20.32
N ASN A 285 -0.79 -15.16 19.58
CA ASN A 285 -0.80 -14.79 18.16
C ASN A 285 -1.12 -15.99 17.26
N LEU A 286 -1.95 -15.80 16.23
CA LEU A 286 -2.05 -16.71 15.08
C LEU A 286 -1.40 -16.06 13.87
N TYR A 287 -0.63 -16.78 13.07
CA TYR A 287 -0.04 -16.29 11.83
C TYR A 287 -1.05 -16.23 10.67
N HIS A 288 -0.73 -15.43 9.66
CA HIS A 288 -1.43 -15.43 8.38
C HIS A 288 -0.94 -16.58 7.49
N SER A 289 -1.82 -17.17 6.68
CA SER A 289 -1.45 -18.03 5.55
C SER A 289 -1.57 -17.23 4.24
N PHE A 290 -0.61 -17.38 3.33
CA PHE A 290 -0.63 -16.80 1.99
C PHE A 290 -0.80 -15.26 1.90
N GLY A 291 -0.71 -14.54 3.02
CA GLY A 291 -1.10 -13.13 3.11
C GLY A 291 -2.60 -12.86 2.91
N CYS A 292 -3.44 -13.89 3.04
CA CYS A 292 -4.87 -13.85 2.73
C CYS A 292 -5.76 -14.34 3.88
N SER A 293 -5.47 -15.51 4.47
CA SER A 293 -6.24 -16.11 5.58
C SER A 293 -7.76 -16.03 5.41
N THR A 294 -8.27 -16.53 4.28
CA THR A 294 -9.67 -16.32 3.87
C THR A 294 -10.69 -17.20 4.59
N LEU A 295 -10.27 -18.26 5.30
CA LEU A 295 -11.17 -19.07 6.13
C LEU A 295 -11.37 -18.42 7.51
N SER A 296 -11.74 -17.15 7.51
CA SER A 296 -12.17 -16.34 8.66
C SER A 296 -13.23 -15.35 8.19
N GLU A 297 -14.25 -15.09 9.01
CA GLU A 297 -15.30 -14.11 8.67
C GLU A 297 -14.74 -12.70 8.43
N TYR A 298 -13.60 -12.37 9.05
CA TYR A 298 -12.83 -11.16 8.80
C TYR A 298 -11.34 -11.46 8.67
N THR A 299 -10.70 -10.87 7.67
CA THR A 299 -9.24 -10.95 7.46
C THR A 299 -8.65 -9.56 7.19
N VAL A 300 -7.34 -9.40 7.45
CA VAL A 300 -6.59 -8.19 7.14
C VAL A 300 -5.46 -8.53 6.18
N VAL A 301 -5.42 -7.86 5.04
CA VAL A 301 -4.44 -8.11 3.97
C VAL A 301 -3.72 -6.82 3.59
N HIS A 302 -2.58 -6.93 2.91
CA HIS A 302 -1.89 -5.77 2.32
C HIS A 302 -2.69 -5.20 1.14
N GLU A 303 -2.64 -3.89 0.93
CA GLU A 303 -3.26 -3.23 -0.24
C GLU A 303 -2.74 -3.83 -1.55
N GLU A 304 -1.46 -4.19 -1.62
CA GLU A 304 -0.86 -4.81 -2.81
C GLU A 304 -1.42 -6.22 -3.13
N SER A 305 -2.16 -6.85 -2.22
CA SER A 305 -2.77 -8.18 -2.38
C SER A 305 -4.28 -8.15 -2.66
N LEU A 306 -4.85 -7.00 -3.04
CA LEU A 306 -6.29 -6.89 -3.33
C LEU A 306 -6.62 -6.57 -4.78
N SER A 307 -7.49 -7.39 -5.35
CA SER A 307 -8.20 -7.07 -6.59
C SER A 307 -9.60 -6.55 -6.27
N LYS A 308 -9.88 -5.30 -6.62
CA LYS A 308 -11.28 -4.80 -6.69
C LYS A 308 -11.97 -5.43 -7.89
N VAL A 309 -13.18 -5.95 -7.67
CA VAL A 309 -14.07 -6.47 -8.72
C VAL A 309 -15.31 -5.56 -8.89
N PRO A 310 -16.12 -5.72 -9.95
CA PRO A 310 -17.39 -5.00 -10.10
C PRO A 310 -18.30 -5.21 -8.88
N ASP A 311 -18.99 -4.14 -8.45
CA ASP A 311 -19.77 -4.15 -7.20
C ASP A 311 -21.03 -5.07 -7.29
N ASP A 312 -21.41 -5.53 -8.49
CA ASP A 312 -22.47 -6.49 -8.81
C ASP A 312 -21.98 -7.94 -8.98
N SER A 313 -20.72 -8.23 -8.67
CA SER A 313 -20.11 -9.56 -8.78
C SER A 313 -20.74 -10.59 -7.84
N SER A 314 -21.03 -11.78 -8.36
CA SER A 314 -21.45 -12.96 -7.57
C SER A 314 -20.28 -13.47 -6.72
N LEU A 315 -20.26 -13.12 -5.44
CA LEU A 315 -19.17 -13.40 -4.49
C LEU A 315 -18.78 -14.90 -4.43
N ASP A 316 -19.80 -15.76 -4.43
CA ASP A 316 -19.71 -17.23 -4.48
C ASP A 316 -18.99 -17.78 -5.72
N ARG A 317 -18.84 -16.97 -6.78
CA ARG A 317 -18.17 -17.35 -8.03
C ARG A 317 -16.81 -16.69 -8.20
N VAL A 318 -16.69 -15.41 -7.83
CA VAL A 318 -15.42 -14.68 -8.01
C VAL A 318 -14.32 -15.12 -7.04
N THR A 319 -14.66 -15.82 -5.94
CA THR A 319 -13.69 -16.48 -5.05
C THR A 319 -12.70 -17.37 -5.81
N LEU A 320 -13.17 -18.14 -6.80
CA LEU A 320 -12.35 -19.07 -7.60
C LEU A 320 -11.36 -18.36 -8.53
N LEU A 321 -11.51 -17.04 -8.74
CA LEU A 321 -10.62 -16.26 -9.59
C LEU A 321 -9.33 -15.82 -8.87
N SER A 322 -9.19 -16.02 -7.56
CA SER A 322 -7.94 -15.69 -6.85
C SER A 322 -6.82 -16.71 -7.05
N CYS A 323 -7.15 -17.97 -7.38
CA CYS A 323 -6.17 -19.04 -7.54
C CYS A 323 -6.48 -19.97 -8.73
N GLU A 324 -7.21 -21.08 -8.54
CA GLU A 324 -7.16 -22.22 -9.46
C GLU A 324 -7.68 -21.92 -10.88
N VAL A 325 -8.81 -21.20 -10.99
CA VAL A 325 -9.42 -20.88 -12.30
C VAL A 325 -8.56 -19.90 -13.10
N SER A 326 -8.09 -18.83 -12.45
CA SER A 326 -7.20 -17.85 -13.08
C SER A 326 -5.84 -18.45 -13.45
N SER A 327 -5.33 -19.40 -12.66
CA SER A 327 -4.10 -20.12 -12.94
C SER A 327 -4.23 -20.99 -14.19
N GLY A 328 -5.31 -21.77 -14.30
CA GLY A 328 -5.57 -22.60 -15.48
C GLY A 328 -5.77 -21.80 -16.77
N ILE A 329 -6.53 -20.70 -16.70
CA ILE A 329 -6.72 -19.78 -17.85
C ILE A 329 -5.39 -19.10 -18.22
N GLY A 330 -4.60 -18.68 -17.22
CA GLY A 330 -3.30 -18.06 -17.41
C GLY A 330 -2.27 -18.99 -18.04
N ALA A 331 -2.23 -20.25 -17.64
CA ALA A 331 -1.34 -21.27 -18.19
C ALA A 331 -1.56 -21.41 -19.71
N VAL A 332 -2.81 -21.54 -20.16
CA VAL A 332 -3.16 -21.66 -21.58
C VAL A 332 -2.89 -20.36 -22.34
N LYS A 333 -3.45 -19.23 -21.89
CA LYS A 333 -3.51 -18.00 -22.69
C LYS A 333 -2.28 -17.09 -22.58
N ARG A 334 -1.52 -17.18 -21.49
CA ARG A 334 -0.33 -16.32 -21.25
C ARG A 334 1.00 -17.07 -21.26
N ALA A 335 1.06 -18.24 -20.63
CA ALA A 335 2.31 -19.02 -20.57
C ALA A 335 2.55 -19.83 -21.86
N ALA A 336 1.67 -20.77 -22.18
CA ALA A 336 1.73 -21.58 -23.40
C ALA A 336 1.36 -20.79 -24.67
N GLN A 337 0.46 -19.81 -24.53
CA GLN A 337 -0.08 -18.99 -25.63
C GLN A 337 -0.64 -19.84 -26.78
N VAL A 338 -1.41 -20.87 -26.43
CA VAL A 338 -2.04 -21.82 -27.36
C VAL A 338 -2.76 -21.09 -28.51
N LYS A 339 -2.76 -21.68 -29.71
CA LYS A 339 -3.43 -21.18 -30.91
C LYS A 339 -4.62 -22.04 -31.30
N ALA A 340 -5.53 -21.47 -32.09
CA ALA A 340 -6.60 -22.20 -32.72
C ALA A 340 -6.01 -23.30 -33.63
N GLY A 341 -6.53 -24.52 -33.50
CA GLY A 341 -6.01 -25.70 -34.20
C GLY A 341 -5.00 -26.53 -33.40
N ASP A 342 -4.33 -25.98 -32.38
CA ASP A 342 -3.35 -26.72 -31.57
C ASP A 342 -3.98 -27.93 -30.85
N THR A 343 -3.17 -28.95 -30.58
CA THR A 343 -3.53 -30.11 -29.76
C THR A 343 -2.93 -30.01 -28.36
N ALA A 344 -3.65 -30.48 -27.35
CA ALA A 344 -3.21 -30.39 -25.96
C ALA A 344 -3.51 -31.65 -25.13
N ALA A 345 -2.63 -31.97 -24.18
CA ALA A 345 -2.87 -32.97 -23.13
C ALA A 345 -2.88 -32.31 -21.74
N VAL A 346 -3.81 -32.73 -20.89
CA VAL A 346 -4.11 -32.11 -19.59
C VAL A 346 -4.11 -33.20 -18.52
N PHE A 347 -3.10 -33.18 -17.63
CA PHE A 347 -2.83 -34.23 -16.65
C PHE A 347 -3.34 -33.84 -15.25
N GLY A 348 -4.41 -34.52 -14.83
CA GLY A 348 -5.22 -34.21 -13.66
C GLY A 348 -6.54 -33.53 -14.07
N LEU A 349 -7.61 -33.79 -13.31
CA LEU A 349 -8.94 -33.21 -13.54
C LEU A 349 -9.55 -32.55 -12.29
N GLY A 350 -8.69 -32.05 -11.41
CA GLY A 350 -9.06 -31.03 -10.41
C GLY A 350 -9.45 -29.69 -11.06
N ALA A 351 -9.83 -28.70 -10.26
CA ALA A 351 -10.34 -27.42 -10.74
C ALA A 351 -9.39 -26.67 -11.69
N THR A 352 -8.08 -26.67 -11.41
CA THR A 352 -7.05 -26.13 -12.32
C THR A 352 -7.08 -26.82 -13.69
N GLY A 353 -7.18 -28.16 -13.73
CA GLY A 353 -7.22 -28.94 -14.97
C GLY A 353 -8.50 -28.73 -15.78
N LEU A 354 -9.65 -28.69 -15.12
CA LEU A 354 -10.92 -28.35 -15.76
C LEU A 354 -10.90 -26.91 -16.30
N SER A 355 -10.24 -25.98 -15.61
CA SER A 355 -10.04 -24.60 -16.06
C SER A 355 -9.10 -24.49 -17.26
N ILE A 356 -8.04 -25.31 -17.31
CA ILE A 356 -7.17 -25.47 -18.49
C ILE A 356 -7.99 -26.00 -19.68
N ILE A 357 -8.77 -27.07 -19.50
CA ILE A 357 -9.64 -27.63 -20.54
C ILE A 357 -10.61 -26.57 -21.09
N GLN A 358 -11.26 -25.81 -20.20
CA GLN A 358 -12.17 -24.73 -20.61
C GLN A 358 -11.42 -23.63 -21.38
N ALA A 359 -10.22 -23.24 -20.94
CA ALA A 359 -9.41 -22.23 -21.61
C ALA A 359 -8.88 -22.71 -22.97
N LEU A 360 -8.55 -23.99 -23.12
CA LEU A 360 -8.19 -24.62 -24.40
C LEU A 360 -9.36 -24.60 -25.39
N LYS A 361 -10.56 -24.96 -24.93
CA LYS A 361 -11.80 -24.89 -25.74
C LYS A 361 -12.12 -23.45 -26.18
N GLN A 362 -11.95 -22.47 -25.28
CA GLN A 362 -12.09 -21.05 -25.62
C GLN A 362 -11.01 -20.52 -26.58
N THR A 363 -9.91 -21.25 -26.76
CA THR A 363 -8.80 -20.91 -27.66
C THR A 363 -8.89 -21.71 -28.97
N GLU A 364 -9.97 -22.48 -29.17
CA GLU A 364 -10.23 -23.29 -30.36
C GLU A 364 -9.15 -24.35 -30.63
N ALA A 365 -8.56 -24.92 -29.57
CA ALA A 365 -7.71 -26.10 -29.66
C ALA A 365 -8.49 -27.25 -30.34
N SER A 366 -7.89 -27.89 -31.35
CA SER A 366 -8.59 -28.89 -32.18
C SER A 366 -8.82 -30.21 -31.44
N ARG A 367 -7.97 -30.52 -30.46
CA ARG A 367 -8.04 -31.75 -29.67
C ARG A 367 -7.52 -31.53 -28.26
N ILE A 368 -8.30 -31.96 -27.28
CA ILE A 368 -8.02 -31.77 -25.85
C ILE A 368 -8.12 -33.14 -25.17
N ILE A 369 -6.98 -33.73 -24.86
CA ILE A 369 -6.84 -35.05 -24.25
C ILE A 369 -6.77 -34.88 -22.72
N ALA A 370 -7.86 -35.21 -22.04
CA ALA A 370 -7.91 -35.27 -20.58
C ALA A 370 -7.22 -36.56 -20.08
N VAL A 371 -6.43 -36.45 -19.01
CA VAL A 371 -5.70 -37.59 -18.42
C VAL A 371 -5.92 -37.59 -16.91
N ASP A 372 -6.54 -38.63 -16.36
CA ASP A 372 -6.73 -38.81 -14.91
C ASP A 372 -6.89 -40.29 -14.56
N SER A 373 -6.55 -40.70 -13.34
CA SER A 373 -6.81 -42.07 -12.85
C SER A 373 -8.28 -42.28 -12.45
N ASN A 374 -9.00 -41.21 -12.09
CA ASN A 374 -10.40 -41.24 -11.72
C ASN A 374 -11.32 -41.09 -12.94
N GLN A 375 -11.79 -42.22 -13.47
CA GLN A 375 -12.68 -42.25 -14.64
C GLN A 375 -14.04 -41.55 -14.42
N HIS A 376 -14.47 -41.33 -13.17
CA HIS A 376 -15.71 -40.58 -12.89
C HIS A 376 -15.62 -39.10 -13.28
N LEU A 377 -14.40 -38.55 -13.47
CA LEU A 377 -14.19 -37.17 -13.92
C LEU A 377 -14.35 -36.99 -15.44
N LEU A 378 -14.57 -38.08 -16.20
CA LEU A 378 -14.75 -38.06 -17.66
C LEU A 378 -15.90 -37.15 -18.12
N GLU A 379 -17.05 -37.22 -17.45
CA GLU A 379 -18.23 -36.43 -17.84
C GLU A 379 -18.01 -34.93 -17.57
N ALA A 380 -17.37 -34.59 -16.45
CA ALA A 380 -16.95 -33.23 -16.14
C ALA A 380 -15.92 -32.72 -17.18
N ALA A 381 -14.89 -33.50 -17.50
CA ALA A 381 -13.90 -33.12 -18.51
C ALA A 381 -14.54 -32.83 -19.87
N ARG A 382 -15.46 -33.68 -20.34
CA ARG A 382 -16.23 -33.48 -21.58
C ARG A 382 -17.11 -32.23 -21.53
N HIS A 383 -17.79 -31.99 -20.42
CA HIS A 383 -18.60 -30.78 -20.23
C HIS A 383 -17.76 -29.50 -20.38
N PHE A 384 -16.58 -29.47 -19.73
CA PHE A 384 -15.67 -28.34 -19.80
C PHE A 384 -15.00 -28.19 -21.17
N GLY A 385 -14.74 -29.30 -21.89
CA GLY A 385 -14.30 -29.26 -23.29
C GLY A 385 -13.40 -30.37 -23.81
N ALA A 386 -13.07 -31.39 -23.02
CA ALA A 386 -12.20 -32.48 -23.45
C ALA A 386 -12.83 -33.28 -24.61
N THR A 387 -12.05 -33.54 -25.65
CA THR A 387 -12.44 -34.36 -26.81
C THR A 387 -12.16 -35.83 -26.58
N ASP A 388 -11.08 -36.13 -25.85
CA ASP A 388 -10.58 -37.47 -25.58
C ASP A 388 -10.28 -37.64 -24.08
N PHE A 389 -10.19 -38.89 -23.64
CA PHE A 389 -9.76 -39.22 -22.28
C PHE A 389 -8.80 -40.42 -22.27
N VAL A 390 -7.79 -40.35 -21.42
CA VAL A 390 -6.83 -41.42 -21.16
C VAL A 390 -6.76 -41.69 -19.66
N SER A 391 -7.00 -42.94 -19.27
CA SER A 391 -6.88 -43.38 -17.87
C SER A 391 -5.41 -43.33 -17.45
N GLY A 392 -5.12 -42.58 -16.38
CA GLY A 392 -3.77 -42.27 -15.90
C GLY A 392 -3.05 -43.44 -15.20
N ASP A 393 -3.77 -44.52 -14.89
CA ASP A 393 -3.27 -45.76 -14.29
C ASP A 393 -2.55 -46.68 -15.30
N GLN A 394 -2.59 -46.35 -16.59
CA GLN A 394 -1.98 -47.16 -17.65
C GLN A 394 -0.47 -46.89 -17.74
N MET A 395 0.38 -47.93 -17.67
CA MET A 395 1.86 -47.79 -17.76
C MET A 395 2.38 -47.10 -19.05
N ASN A 396 1.51 -46.83 -20.04
CA ASN A 396 1.87 -46.33 -21.36
C ASN A 396 1.12 -45.06 -21.78
N VAL A 397 0.59 -44.25 -20.84
CA VAL A 397 -0.14 -42.99 -21.12
C VAL A 397 0.54 -42.13 -22.19
N CYS A 398 1.84 -41.83 -22.04
CA CYS A 398 2.58 -41.01 -23.00
C CYS A 398 2.64 -41.67 -24.40
N THR A 399 2.94 -42.96 -24.48
CA THR A 399 2.96 -43.72 -25.75
C THR A 399 1.59 -43.73 -26.43
N LYS A 400 0.51 -43.84 -25.63
CA LYS A 400 -0.87 -43.80 -26.11
C LYS A 400 -1.23 -42.41 -26.66
N ILE A 401 -0.85 -41.33 -25.97
CA ILE A 401 -1.03 -39.95 -26.47
C ILE A 401 -0.25 -39.75 -27.77
N ILE A 402 1.04 -40.13 -27.82
CA ILE A 402 1.87 -40.04 -29.03
C ILE A 402 1.24 -40.80 -30.21
N GLY A 403 0.71 -42.01 -29.97
CA GLY A 403 0.00 -42.79 -30.98
C GLY A 403 -1.34 -42.16 -31.42
N MET A 404 -2.06 -41.53 -30.49
CA MET A 404 -3.31 -40.82 -30.79
C MET A 404 -3.10 -39.58 -31.66
N THR A 405 -1.97 -38.88 -31.50
CA THR A 405 -1.68 -37.60 -32.18
C THR A 405 -0.59 -37.69 -33.26
N GLN A 406 -0.06 -38.88 -33.54
CA GLN A 406 0.96 -39.14 -34.56
C GLN A 406 2.32 -38.43 -34.32
N GLY A 407 2.68 -38.18 -33.05
CA GLY A 407 3.98 -37.60 -32.70
C GLY A 407 4.09 -36.95 -31.32
N GLY A 408 2.97 -36.69 -30.66
CA GLY A 408 2.90 -35.89 -29.43
C GLY A 408 1.85 -34.77 -29.55
N VAL A 409 1.58 -34.06 -28.47
CA VAL A 409 0.70 -32.87 -28.47
C VAL A 409 1.54 -31.61 -28.61
N ASP A 410 0.95 -30.54 -29.14
CA ASP A 410 1.62 -29.24 -29.24
C ASP A 410 1.87 -28.63 -27.85
N HIS A 411 0.95 -28.86 -26.90
CA HIS A 411 1.07 -28.41 -25.51
C HIS A 411 0.73 -29.51 -24.51
N SER A 412 1.47 -29.59 -23.41
CA SER A 412 1.11 -30.44 -22.26
C SER A 412 1.06 -29.62 -20.97
N PHE A 413 0.07 -29.92 -20.13
CA PHE A 413 -0.13 -29.26 -18.84
C PHE A 413 -0.19 -30.32 -17.73
N ALA A 414 0.64 -30.17 -16.71
CA ALA A 414 0.66 -30.98 -15.49
C ALA A 414 0.96 -30.06 -14.31
N TRP A 415 0.38 -30.32 -13.14
CA TRP A 415 0.49 -29.51 -11.92
C TRP A 415 0.38 -30.38 -10.66
#